data_AF-R9A3I4-F1
#
_entry.id   AF-R9A3I4-F1
#
_cell.length_a   1.000
_cell.length_b   1.000
_cell.length_c   1.000
_cell.angle_alpha   90.00
_cell.angle_beta   90.00
_cell.angle_gamma   90.00
#
_symmetry.space_group_name_H-M   'P 1'
#
loop_
_entity.id
_entity.type
_entity.pdbx_description
1 polymer ?
#
loop_
_entity_poly.entity_id
_entity_poly.type
_entity_poly.pdbx_seq_one_letter_code
_entity_poly.pdbx_strand_id
1 'polypeptide(L)' 'MRKLFAKQLDLNDGSQVELIQEGNRIIISPYINETLDQKLKKITEKTSIMKLILDLPLVMSFGK' A
#
# COMPACT_ATOMS: atom_id res chain seq x y z
N MET A 1 -4.49 25.37 7.32
CA MET A 1 -3.53 24.26 7.06
C MET A 1 -3.85 22.96 7.80
N ARG A 2 -4.12 22.93 9.12
CA ARG A 2 -4.35 21.66 9.86
C ARG A 2 -5.52 20.79 9.36
N LYS A 3 -6.60 21.42 8.87
CA LYS A 3 -7.79 20.72 8.33
C LYS A 3 -7.58 20.03 6.97
N LEU A 4 -6.49 20.35 6.26
CA LEU A 4 -6.26 19.83 4.90
C LEU A 4 -5.79 18.37 4.92
N PHE A 5 -4.93 18.02 5.89
CA PHE A 5 -4.38 16.67 6.02
C PHE A 5 -5.43 15.64 6.46
N ALA A 6 -6.28 15.99 7.43
CA ALA A 6 -7.38 15.12 7.85
C ALA A 6 -8.36 14.83 6.69
N LYS A 7 -8.70 15.86 5.90
CA LYS A 7 -9.60 15.73 4.75
C LYS A 7 -9.02 14.90 3.60
N GLN A 8 -7.69 14.97 3.38
CA GLN A 8 -7.01 14.15 2.37
C GLN A 8 -6.90 12.67 2.80
N LEU A 9 -6.90 12.42 4.10
CA LEU A 9 -6.81 11.08 4.69
C LEU A 9 -8.18 10.52 5.12
N ASP A 10 -9.27 11.24 4.82
CA ASP A 10 -10.66 10.96 5.23
C ASP A 10 -10.79 10.62 6.74
N LEU A 11 -10.00 11.32 7.56
CA LEU A 11 -10.01 11.17 9.01
C LEU A 11 -11.07 12.10 9.61
N ASN A 12 -11.93 11.53 10.44
CA ASN A 12 -12.96 12.22 11.20
C ASN A 12 -12.68 12.10 12.71
N ASP A 13 -13.42 12.85 13.52
CA ASP A 13 -13.31 12.75 14.98
C ASP A 13 -13.66 11.32 15.43
N GLY A 14 -12.73 10.66 16.12
CA GLY A 14 -12.86 9.25 16.52
C GLY A 14 -12.27 8.23 15.55
N SER A 15 -11.74 8.65 14.40
CA SER A 15 -10.99 7.76 13.49
C SER A 15 -9.76 7.18 14.20
N GLN A 16 -9.56 5.87 14.04
CA GLN A 16 -8.36 5.19 14.47
C GLN A 16 -7.22 5.45 13.48
N VAL A 17 -6.01 5.59 13.99
CA VAL A 17 -4.80 5.79 13.20
C VAL A 17 -3.68 4.89 13.71
N GLU A 18 -2.82 4.45 12.81
CA GLU A 18 -1.57 3.80 13.16
C GLU A 18 -0.47 4.85 13.29
N LEU A 19 0.39 4.66 14.30
CA LEU A 19 1.55 5.51 14.57
C LEU A 19 2.80 4.67 14.44
N ILE A 20 3.68 5.04 13.53
CA ILE A 20 4.96 4.35 13.31
C ILE A 20 6.09 5.36 13.51
N GLN A 21 7.05 5.02 14.38
CA GLN A 21 8.24 5.84 14.59
C GLN A 21 9.42 5.28 13.80
N GLU A 22 9.96 6.08 12.89
CA GLU A 22 11.16 5.77 12.11
C GLU A 22 12.24 6.82 12.43
N GLY A 23 13.12 6.47 13.37
CA GLY A 23 14.16 7.38 13.86
C GLY A 23 13.56 8.65 14.47
N ASN A 24 13.78 9.79 13.80
CA ASN A 24 13.27 11.09 14.19
C ASN A 24 11.96 11.49 13.48
N ARG A 25 11.33 10.57 12.75
CA ARG A 25 10.06 10.80 12.05
C ARG A 25 8.93 9.99 12.69
N ILE A 26 7.75 10.60 12.77
CA ILE A 26 6.51 9.91 13.13
C ILE A 26 5.63 9.89 11.87
N ILE A 27 5.26 8.70 11.44
CA ILE A 27 4.34 8.45 10.35
C ILE A 27 2.97 8.18 10.96
N ILE A 28 1.95 8.89 10.47
CA ILE A 28 0.56 8.73 10.89
C ILE A 28 -0.23 8.30 9.67
N SER A 29 -0.84 7.11 9.73
CA SER A 29 -1.67 6.56 8.66
C SER A 29 -3.06 6.21 9.18
N PRO A 30 -4.13 6.37 8.37
CA PRO A 30 -5.46 5.87 8.73
C PRO A 30 -5.40 4.38 9.07
N TYR A 31 -6.02 4.00 10.19
CA TYR A 31 -6.16 2.59 10.52
C TYR A 31 -7.29 2.01 9.66
N ILE A 32 -6.93 1.05 8.80
CA ILE A 32 -7.90 0.36 7.96
C ILE A 32 -8.17 -0.99 8.61
N ASN A 33 -9.39 -1.18 9.10
CA ASN A 33 -9.87 -2.50 9.54
C ASN A 33 -10.07 -3.39 8.31
N GLU A 34 -9.01 -4.08 7.90
CA GLU A 34 -9.07 -5.10 6.86
C GLU A 34 -9.23 -6.48 7.46
N THR A 35 -10.15 -7.27 6.90
CA THR A 35 -10.27 -8.68 7.27
C THR A 35 -9.06 -9.48 6.79
N LEU A 36 -8.82 -10.64 7.41
CA LEU A 36 -7.75 -11.54 6.98
C LEU A 36 -7.89 -11.90 5.49
N ASP A 37 -9.12 -12.15 5.02
CA ASP A 37 -9.39 -12.44 3.60
C ASP A 37 -9.03 -11.28 2.68
N GLN A 38 -9.30 -10.03 3.07
CA GLN A 38 -8.92 -8.85 2.30
C GLN A 38 -7.40 -8.70 2.23
N LYS A 39 -6.69 -8.93 3.33
CA LYS A 39 -5.21 -8.94 3.36
C LYS A 39 -4.64 -10.04 2.47
N LEU A 40 -5.18 -11.26 2.57
CA LEU A 40 -4.75 -12.40 1.77
C LEU A 40 -5.03 -12.19 0.28
N LYS A 41 -6.16 -11.61 -0.09
CA LYS A 41 -6.51 -11.28 -1.47
C LYS A 41 -5.48 -10.34 -2.09
N LYS A 42 -5.12 -9.25 -1.40
CA LYS A 42 -4.08 -8.31 -1.88
C LYS A 42 -2.71 -8.97 -2.07
N ILE A 43 -2.30 -9.84 -1.14
CA ILE A 43 -1.04 -10.58 -1.26
C ILE A 43 -1.09 -11.52 -2.47
N THR A 44 -2.20 -12.22 -2.67
CA THR A 44 -2.41 -13.15 -3.78
C THR A 44 -2.40 -12.43 -5.13
N GLU A 45 -3.06 -11.27 -5.23
CA GLU A 45 -3.05 -10.41 -6.42
C GLU A 45 -1.63 -9.92 -6.73
N LYS A 46 -0.90 -9.43 -5.71
CA LYS A 46 0.48 -8.97 -5.87
C LYS A 46 1.43 -10.09 -6.32
N THR A 47 1.25 -11.29 -5.77
CA THR A 47 2.02 -12.49 -6.15
C THR A 47 1.67 -12.94 -7.56
N SER A 48 0.40 -12.87 -7.95
CA SER A 48 -0.05 -13.22 -9.31
C SER A 48 0.50 -12.27 -10.36
N ILE A 49 0.58 -10.96 -10.07
CA ILE A 49 1.22 -9.97 -10.94
C ILE A 49 2.72 -10.24 -11.05
N MET A 50 3.40 -10.53 -9.95
CA MET A 50 4.84 -10.85 -9.96
C MET A 50 5.13 -12.10 -10.79
N LYS A 51 4.29 -13.14 -10.66
CA LYS A 51 4.39 -14.34 -11.49
C LYS A 51 4.18 -14.03 -12.97
N LEU A 52 3.17 -13.24 -13.31
CA LEU A 52 2.92 -12.80 -14.69
C LEU A 52 4.11 -12.02 -15.28
N ILE A 53 4.76 -11.16 -14.49
CA ILE A 53 5.94 -10.40 -14.93
C ILE A 53 7.15 -11.32 -15.16
N LEU A 54 7.35 -12.31 -14.29
CA LEU A 54 8.44 -13.29 -14.43
C LEU A 54 8.22 -14.27 -15.59
N ASP A 55 6.95 -14.57 -15.92
CA ASP A 55 6.57 -15.46 -17.01
C ASP A 55 6.49 -14.74 -18.38
N LEU A 56 6.67 -13.41 -18.43
CA LEU A 56 6.79 -12.69 -19.71
C LEU A 56 8.15 -13.04 -20.34
N PRO A 57 8.18 -13.55 -21.59
CA PRO A 57 9.44 -13.77 -22.28
C PRO A 57 10.13 -12.42 -22.46
N LEU A 58 11.31 -12.27 -21.86
CA LEU A 58 12.23 -11.17 -22.14
C LEU A 58 12.57 -11.21 -23.63
N VAL A 59 11.80 -10.50 -24.46
CA VAL A 59 12.18 -10.24 -25.86
C VAL A 59 13.30 -9.21 -25.84
N MET A 60 14.51 -9.65 -25.49
CA MET A 60 15.73 -8.90 -25.77
C MET A 60 16.07 -9.13 -27.24
N SER A 61 15.58 -8.24 -28.10
CA SER A 61 16.07 -8.09 -29.46
C SER A 61 17.45 -7.43 -29.40
N PHE A 62 18.51 -8.22 -29.55
CA PHE A 62 19.80 -7.66 -29.94
C PHE A 62 19.77 -7.48 -31.46
N GLY A 63 19.61 -6.22 -31.87
CA GLY A 63 19.81 -5.80 -33.27
C GLY A 63 21.23 -6.17 -33.73
N LYS A 64 21.31 -6.59 -34.98
CA LYS A 64 22.53 -7.01 -35.70
C LYS A 64 23.66 -5.99 -35.65
#